data_AF-A0A6L7QHI8-F1
#
_entry.id   AF-A0A6L7QHI8-F1
#
_cell.length_a   1.000
_cell.length_b   1.000
_cell.length_c   1.000
_cell.angle_alpha   90.00
_cell.angle_beta   90.00
_cell.angle_gamma   90.00
#
_symmetry.space_group_name_H-M   'P 1'
#
loop_
_entity.id
_entity.type
_entity.pdbx_description
1 polymer ?
#
loop_
_entity_poly.entity_id
_entity_poly.type
_entity_poly.pdbx_seq_one_letter_code
_entity_poly.pdbx_strand_id
1 'polypeptide(L)' 'MANVKPIRTEKEYEAALARIDELMDAEFGSPEGDELDVLVDLVELYESKHEPMGYPSPLAAIEFRIEQGGAATKRDI' A
#
# COMPACT_ATOMS: atom_id res chain seq x y z
N MET A 1 -21.77 14.37 -3.92
CA MET A 1 -21.72 12.91 -3.77
C MET A 1 -20.47 12.44 -4.49
N ALA A 2 -19.46 11.97 -3.75
CA ALA A 2 -18.28 11.36 -4.36
C ALA A 2 -18.74 10.18 -5.21
N ASN A 3 -18.33 10.14 -6.48
CA ASN A 3 -18.71 9.09 -7.40
C ASN A 3 -17.79 7.89 -7.14
N VAL A 4 -18.13 7.10 -6.12
CA VAL A 4 -17.29 5.99 -5.64
C VAL A 4 -17.21 4.90 -6.71
N LYS A 5 -16.01 4.67 -7.24
CA LYS A 5 -15.72 3.64 -8.24
C LYS A 5 -14.78 2.59 -7.65
N PRO A 6 -15.10 1.29 -7.71
CA PRO A 6 -14.19 0.25 -7.25
C PRO A 6 -12.95 0.17 -8.14
N ILE A 7 -11.80 -0.13 -7.52
CA ILE A 7 -10.53 -0.41 -8.20
C ILE A 7 -10.53 -1.89 -8.62
N ARG A 8 -10.41 -2.18 -9.92
CA ARG A 8 -10.41 -3.55 -10.47
C ARG A 8 -9.18 -3.89 -11.28
N THR A 9 -8.43 -2.89 -11.69
CA THR A 9 -7.28 -3.03 -12.58
C THR A 9 -6.09 -2.27 -12.00
N GLU A 10 -4.88 -2.71 -12.35
CA GLU A 10 -3.64 -2.06 -11.95
C GLU A 10 -3.60 -0.58 -12.36
N LYS A 11 -4.11 -0.25 -13.55
CA LYS A 11 -4.23 1.14 -14.01
C LYS A 11 -5.14 2.00 -13.12
N GLU A 12 -6.25 1.43 -12.64
CA GLU A 12 -7.13 2.15 -11.71
C GLU A 12 -6.49 2.29 -10.34
N TYR A 13 -5.68 1.32 -9.93
CA TYR A 13 -4.90 1.35 -8.70
C TYR A 13 -3.83 2.45 -8.75
N GLU A 14 -3.01 2.51 -9.81
CA GLU A 14 -2.02 3.58 -10.01
C GLU A 14 -2.66 4.97 -10.05
N ALA A 15 -3.82 5.08 -10.72
CA ALA A 15 -4.56 6.34 -10.76
C ALA A 15 -5.11 6.74 -9.37
N ALA A 16 -5.54 5.78 -8.56
CA ALA A 16 -5.97 6.03 -7.18
C ALA A 16 -4.80 6.49 -6.31
N LEU A 17 -3.62 5.87 -6.44
CA LEU A 17 -2.41 6.30 -5.72
C LEU A 17 -2.00 7.73 -6.09
N ALA A 18 -1.97 8.06 -7.39
CA ALA A 18 -1.65 9.41 -7.84
C ALA A 18 -2.66 10.44 -7.29
N ARG A 19 -3.95 10.07 -7.21
CA ARG A 19 -4.98 10.94 -6.65
C ARG A 19 -4.84 11.11 -5.13
N ILE A 20 -4.46 10.05 -4.42
CA ILE A 20 -4.14 10.10 -2.99
C ILE A 20 -3.00 11.08 -2.74
N ASP A 21 -1.92 11.01 -3.53
CA ASP A 21 -0.77 11.92 -3.42
C ASP A 21 -1.17 13.40 -3.57
N GLU A 22 -2.09 13.71 -4.49
CA GLU A 22 -2.63 15.06 -4.67
C GLU A 22 -3.48 15.54 -3.49
N LEU A 23 -4.08 14.62 -2.74
CA LEU A 23 -5.02 14.88 -1.65
C LEU A 23 -4.36 14.85 -0.26
N MET A 24 -3.06 14.56 -0.15
CA MET A 24 -2.36 14.40 1.14
C MET A 24 -2.45 15.62 2.06
N ASP A 25 -2.60 16.82 1.49
CA ASP A 25 -2.75 18.08 2.24
C ASP A 25 -4.23 18.47 2.49
N ALA A 26 -5.19 17.60 2.17
CA ALA A 26 -6.61 17.88 2.34
C ALA A 26 -6.98 18.05 3.82
N GLU A 27 -7.85 19.02 4.11
CA GLU A 27 -8.33 19.26 5.47
C GLU A 27 -9.28 18.15 5.91
N PHE A 28 -9.17 17.75 7.18
CA PHE A 28 -10.08 16.75 7.76
C PHE A 28 -11.54 17.22 7.69
N GLY A 29 -12.43 16.35 7.20
CA GLY A 29 -13.85 16.66 7.02
C GLY A 29 -14.17 17.61 5.87
N SER A 30 -13.18 17.96 5.04
CA SER A 30 -13.42 18.57 3.73
C SER A 30 -13.89 17.52 2.71
N PRO A 31 -14.55 17.91 1.61
CA PRO A 31 -14.88 16.98 0.53
C PRO A 31 -13.67 16.23 -0.04
N GLU A 32 -12.51 16.88 -0.08
CA GLU A 32 -11.23 16.32 -0.49
C GLU A 32 -10.70 15.30 0.52
N GLY A 33 -10.86 15.56 1.82
CA GLY A 33 -10.53 14.62 2.89
C GLY A 33 -11.43 13.38 2.88
N ASP A 34 -12.74 13.58 2.66
CA ASP A 34 -13.69 12.48 2.49
C ASP A 34 -13.35 11.63 1.24
N GLU A 35 -12.85 12.26 0.17
CA GLU A 35 -12.36 11.55 -1.03
C GLU A 35 -11.10 10.74 -0.72
N LEU A 36 -10.14 11.33 -0.01
CA LEU A 36 -8.90 10.68 0.41
C LEU A 36 -9.19 9.42 1.23
N ASP A 37 -10.03 9.53 2.26
CA ASP A 37 -10.40 8.40 3.13
C ASP A 37 -10.98 7.24 2.31
N VAL A 38 -11.90 7.53 1.38
CA VAL A 38 -12.51 6.51 0.51
C VAL A 38 -11.48 5.87 -0.43
N LEU A 39 -10.56 6.65 -1.00
CA LEU A 39 -9.54 6.12 -1.90
C LEU A 39 -8.56 5.20 -1.19
N VAL A 40 -8.15 5.55 0.04
CA VAL A 40 -7.28 4.72 0.88
C VAL A 40 -7.93 3.37 1.17
N ASP A 41 -9.20 3.36 1.60
CA ASP A 41 -9.95 2.13 1.87
C ASP A 41 -10.06 1.23 0.61
N LEU A 42 -10.26 1.85 -0.57
CA LEU A 42 -10.37 1.12 -1.83
C LEU A 42 -9.04 0.52 -2.29
N VAL A 43 -7.92 1.24 -2.06
CA VAL A 43 -6.57 0.76 -2.33
C VAL A 43 -6.24 -0.44 -1.43
N GLU A 44 -6.48 -0.34 -0.12
CA GLU A 44 -6.25 -1.47 0.81
C GLU A 44 -7.09 -2.70 0.43
N LEU A 45 -8.35 -2.50 0.03
CA LEU A 45 -9.21 -3.58 -0.44
C LEU A 45 -8.71 -4.21 -1.76
N TYR A 46 -8.11 -3.41 -2.64
CA TYR A 46 -7.51 -3.91 -3.87
C TYR A 46 -6.25 -4.72 -3.57
N GLU A 47 -5.33 -4.17 -2.78
CA GLU A 47 -4.09 -4.83 -2.35
C GLU A 47 -4.37 -6.14 -1.65
N SER A 48 -5.23 -6.16 -0.62
CA SER A 48 -5.57 -7.39 0.11
C SER A 48 -6.09 -8.55 -0.76
N LYS A 49 -6.64 -8.25 -1.94
CA LYS A 49 -7.09 -9.24 -2.93
C LYS A 49 -6.01 -9.64 -3.94
N HIS A 50 -5.09 -8.74 -4.29
CA HIS A 50 -4.10 -8.95 -5.36
C HIS A 50 -2.73 -9.30 -4.81
N GLU A 51 -2.31 -8.59 -3.77
CA GLU A 51 -1.15 -8.84 -2.93
C GLU A 51 -1.67 -9.13 -1.52
N PRO A 52 -2.25 -10.32 -1.27
CA PRO A 52 -2.61 -10.69 0.09
C PRO A 52 -1.37 -10.44 0.94
N MET A 53 -1.55 -9.89 2.16
CA MET A 53 -0.49 -9.83 3.18
C MET A 53 -0.04 -11.26 3.53
N GLY A 54 0.64 -11.90 2.59
CA GLY A 54 1.52 -13.01 2.78
C GLY A 54 2.74 -12.42 3.40
N TYR A 55 3.26 -13.14 4.39
CA TYR A 55 4.58 -12.94 4.96
C TYR A 55 5.54 -12.30 3.95
N PRO A 56 6.39 -11.34 4.38
CA PRO A 56 7.38 -10.76 3.50
C PRO A 56 8.02 -11.88 2.70
N SER A 57 8.07 -11.72 1.37
CA SER A 57 8.65 -12.74 0.50
C SER A 57 9.99 -13.19 1.11
N PRO A 58 10.40 -14.46 1.00
CA PRO A 58 11.64 -14.91 1.63
C PRO A 58 12.84 -14.01 1.33
N LEU A 59 12.85 -13.35 0.17
CA LEU A 59 13.82 -12.32 -0.20
C LEU A 59 13.64 -11.03 0.64
N ALA A 60 12.45 -10.44 0.68
CA ALA A 60 12.17 -9.25 1.49
C ALA A 60 12.41 -9.49 2.99
N ALA A 61 12.15 -10.71 3.47
CA ALA A 61 12.44 -11.12 4.85
C ALA A 61 13.95 -11.21 5.14
N ILE A 62 14.76 -11.61 4.15
CA ILE A 62 16.23 -11.61 4.23
C ILE A 62 16.76 -10.17 4.20
N GLU A 63 16.26 -9.32 3.31
CA GLU A 63 16.66 -7.90 3.22
C GLU A 63 16.34 -7.17 4.53
N PHE A 64 15.14 -7.34 5.08
CA PHE A 64 14.77 -6.82 6.39
C PHE A 64 15.71 -7.30 7.51
N ARG A 65 16.11 -8.58 7.50
CA ARG A 65 17.10 -9.13 8.46
C ARG A 65 18.49 -8.52 8.29
N ILE A 66 18.90 -8.22 7.06
CA ILE A 66 20.18 -7.57 6.76
C ILE A 66 20.17 -6.12 7.25
N GLU A 67 19.09 -5.38 7.00
CA GLU A 67 18.90 -3.99 7.43
C GLU A 67 18.78 -3.82 8.95
N GLN A 68 18.15 -4.78 9.65
CA GLN A 68 17.90 -4.70 11.10
C GLN A 68 19.09 -5.08 12.00
N GLY A 69 20.17 -5.71 11.52
CA GLY A 69 21.35 -5.91 12.38
C GLY A 69 22.28 -7.11 12.14
N GLY A 70 22.77 -7.31 10.91
CA GLY A 70 24.07 -7.95 10.70
C GLY A 70 24.05 -9.44 10.35
N ALA A 71 24.84 -9.79 9.33
CA ALA A 71 25.07 -11.14 8.86
C ALA A 71 25.55 -12.09 9.99
N ALA A 72 24.73 -13.05 10.37
CA ALA A 72 25.18 -14.27 11.04
C ALA A 72 25.35 -15.37 9.99
N THR A 73 26.41 -15.29 9.19
CA THR A 73 26.91 -16.47 8.47
C THR A 73 27.50 -17.42 9.51
N LYS A 74 26.72 -18.42 9.94
CA LYS A 74 27.33 -19.69 10.36
C LYS A 74 27.25 -20.63 9.16
N ARG A 75 28.37 -20.72 8.44
CA ARG A 75 28.66 -21.88 7.60
C ARG A 75 28.89 -23.03 8.57
N ASP A 76 27.94 -23.96 8.62
CA ASP A 76 28.17 -25.25 9.24
C ASP A 76 29.08 -26.05 8.28
N ILE A 77 30.31 -26.29 8.73
CA ILE A 77 31.21 -27.36 8.27
C ILE A 77 31.32 -28.39 9.38
#